data_AF-A0A5B0EB76-F1
#
_entry.id   AF-A0A5B0EB76-F1
#
_cell.length_a   1.000
_cell.length_b   1.000
_cell.length_c   1.000
_cell.angle_alpha   90.00
_cell.angle_beta   90.00
_cell.angle_gamma   90.00
#
_symmetry.space_group_name_H-M   'P 1'
#
loop_
_entity.id
_entity.type
_entity.pdbx_description
1 polymer ?
#
loop_
_entity_poly.entity_id
_entity_poly.type
_entity_poly.pdbx_seq_one_letter_code
_entity_poly.pdbx_strand_id
1 'polypeptide(L)'
;MENSSLSPAAAQNMLNEAGRLGAASRAGASWPHVTMLLGMGAISSLSLLSFWLVGQFNESLIWVPLVGMLAWLGVFMATMLRFGTSTKKGFNTRWGIFMAIWAVLWTIGCAIGLNFFLDDLWFFAATAAAIMIATVIGAWTEASK
;
A
#
# COMPACT_ATOMS: atom_id res chain seq x y z
N MET A 1 -33.09 -45.80 6.35
CA MET A 1 -32.29 -44.74 5.71
C MET A 1 -33.02 -43.43 5.97
N GLU A 2 -32.70 -42.77 7.08
CA GLU A 2 -33.30 -41.49 7.45
C GLU A 2 -32.81 -40.43 6.46
N ASN A 3 -33.74 -39.94 5.62
CA ASN A 3 -33.56 -38.66 4.94
C ASN A 3 -33.47 -37.61 6.04
N SER A 4 -32.24 -37.25 6.41
CA SER A 4 -31.96 -36.11 7.28
C SER A 4 -32.35 -34.87 6.49
N SER A 5 -33.63 -34.51 6.58
CA SER A 5 -34.14 -33.24 6.12
C SER A 5 -33.36 -32.17 6.88
N LEU A 6 -32.36 -31.59 6.21
CA LEU A 6 -31.66 -30.41 6.67
C LEU A 6 -32.72 -29.41 7.13
N SER A 7 -32.85 -29.24 8.45
CA SER A 7 -33.84 -28.31 8.97
C SER A 7 -33.46 -26.92 8.46
N PRO A 8 -34.44 -26.04 8.15
CA PRO A 8 -34.14 -24.69 7.70
C PRO A 8 -33.16 -23.95 8.63
N ALA A 9 -33.23 -24.20 9.94
CA ALA A 9 -32.31 -23.67 10.93
C ALA A 9 -30.88 -24.21 10.78
N ALA A 10 -30.71 -25.51 10.49
CA ALA A 10 -29.40 -26.11 10.23
C ALA A 10 -28.77 -25.57 8.94
N ALA A 11 -29.56 -25.41 7.88
CA ALA A 11 -29.11 -24.80 6.62
C ALA A 11 -28.68 -23.34 6.83
N GLN A 12 -29.43 -22.57 7.62
CA GLN A 12 -29.12 -21.17 7.91
C GLN A 12 -27.86 -21.01 8.76
N ASN A 13 -27.65 -21.90 9.74
CA ASN A 13 -26.40 -21.93 10.50
C ASN A 13 -25.19 -22.27 9.61
N MET A 14 -25.33 -23.21 8.67
CA MET A 14 -24.27 -23.54 7.71
C MET A 14 -23.93 -22.36 6.78
N LEU A 15 -24.94 -21.61 6.30
CA LEU A 15 -24.72 -20.41 5.49
C LEU A 15 -24.03 -19.29 6.29
N ASN A 16 -24.42 -19.09 7.55
CA ASN A 16 -23.76 -18.12 8.42
C ASN A 16 -22.30 -18.49 8.69
N GLU A 17 -22.02 -19.77 8.94
CA GLU A 17 -20.66 -20.27 9.18
C GLU A 17 -19.80 -20.18 7.91
N ALA A 18 -20.34 -20.53 6.74
CA ALA A 18 -19.68 -20.34 5.45
C ALA A 18 -19.41 -18.84 5.17
N GLY A 19 -20.36 -17.96 5.52
CA GLY A 19 -20.20 -16.51 5.44
C GLY A 19 -19.08 -16.00 6.34
N ARG A 20 -19.00 -16.50 7.58
CA ARG A 20 -17.98 -16.19 8.58
C ARG A 20 -16.59 -16.66 8.12
N LEU A 21 -16.47 -17.90 7.66
CA LEU A 21 -15.23 -18.46 7.13
C LEU A 21 -14.78 -17.72 5.85
N GLY A 22 -15.72 -17.39 4.97
CA GLY A 22 -15.45 -16.56 3.80
C GLY A 22 -14.96 -15.16 4.16
N ALA A 23 -15.54 -14.53 5.19
CA ALA A 23 -15.09 -13.23 5.68
C ALA A 23 -13.68 -13.30 6.31
N ALA A 24 -13.41 -14.32 7.12
CA ALA A 24 -12.09 -14.54 7.73
C ALA A 24 -11.00 -14.81 6.68
N SER A 25 -11.30 -15.63 5.66
CA SER A 25 -10.39 -15.88 4.54
C SER A 25 -10.12 -14.62 3.72
N ARG A 26 -11.14 -13.78 3.48
CA ARG A 26 -10.98 -12.49 2.78
C ARG A 26 -10.19 -11.45 3.58
N ALA A 27 -10.32 -11.43 4.90
CA ALA A 27 -9.52 -10.57 5.77
C ALA A 27 -8.04 -11.01 5.76
N GLY A 28 -7.78 -12.33 5.73
CA GLY A 28 -6.45 -12.89 5.54
C GLY A 28 -5.87 -12.72 4.14
N ALA A 29 -6.65 -12.31 3.13
CA ALA A 29 -6.18 -12.16 1.75
C ALA A 29 -5.67 -10.75 1.40
N SER A 30 -6.14 -9.71 2.11
CA SER A 30 -5.76 -8.32 1.79
C SER A 30 -4.45 -7.88 2.44
N TRP A 31 -3.93 -8.60 3.45
CA TRP A 31 -2.74 -8.17 4.20
C TRP A 31 -1.50 -7.87 3.35
N PRO A 32 -1.14 -8.62 2.27
CA PRO A 32 0.06 -8.31 1.51
C PRO A 32 -0.07 -6.99 0.73
N HIS A 33 -1.29 -6.68 0.30
CA HIS A 33 -1.63 -5.44 -0.39
C HIS A 33 -1.62 -4.24 0.57
N VAL A 34 -2.16 -4.43 1.78
CA VAL A 34 -2.11 -3.43 2.87
C VAL A 34 -0.65 -3.15 3.26
N THR A 35 0.14 -4.20 3.48
CA THR A 35 1.57 -4.09 3.79
C THR A 35 2.34 -3.39 2.67
N MET A 36 2.05 -3.71 1.41
CA MET A 36 2.67 -3.03 0.26
C MET A 36 2.33 -1.53 0.26
N LEU A 37 1.07 -1.13 0.43
CA LEU A 37 0.69 0.29 0.45
C LEU A 37 1.34 1.05 1.60
N LEU A 38 1.28 0.51 2.82
CA LEU A 38 1.92 1.14 3.99
C LEU A 38 3.44 1.20 3.85
N GLY A 39 4.06 0.10 3.42
CA GLY A 39 5.50 0.00 3.21
C GLY A 39 5.98 0.99 2.15
N MET A 40 5.33 1.00 0.99
CA MET A 40 5.59 1.94 -0.10
C MET A 40 5.41 3.40 0.34
N GLY A 41 4.33 3.69 1.09
CA GLY A 41 4.08 5.01 1.65
C GLY A 41 5.19 5.49 2.58
N ALA A 42 5.58 4.63 3.54
CA ALA A 42 6.62 4.93 4.51
C ALA A 42 7.99 5.11 3.85
N ILE A 43 8.42 4.19 2.99
CA ILE A 43 9.75 4.30 2.35
C ILE A 43 9.81 5.50 1.40
N SER A 44 8.74 5.80 0.66
CA SER A 44 8.71 6.93 -0.26
C SER A 44 8.73 8.26 0.50
N SER A 45 7.88 8.42 1.52
CA SER A 45 7.80 9.67 2.31
C SER A 45 9.12 9.95 3.04
N LEU A 46 9.71 8.94 3.69
CA LEU A 46 11.00 9.06 4.35
C LEU A 46 12.14 9.34 3.36
N SER A 47 12.08 8.80 2.14
CA SER A 47 13.09 9.07 1.12
C SER A 47 13.06 10.51 0.65
N LEU A 48 11.88 11.12 0.47
CA LEU A 48 11.77 12.53 0.13
C LEU A 48 12.38 13.43 1.21
N LEU A 49 12.11 13.14 2.48
CA LEU A 49 12.75 13.85 3.59
C LEU A 49 14.27 13.61 3.62
N SER A 50 14.70 12.40 3.30
CA SER A 50 16.12 12.05 3.21
C SER A 50 16.82 12.75 2.04
N PHE A 51 16.15 12.98 0.91
CA PHE A 51 16.69 13.73 -0.22
C PHE A 51 17.00 15.16 0.18
N TRP A 52 16.05 15.84 0.81
CA TRP A 52 16.27 17.18 1.33
C TRP A 52 17.44 17.18 2.33
N LEU A 53 17.40 16.29 3.34
CA LEU A 53 18.42 16.23 4.39
C LEU A 53 19.82 15.98 3.81
N VAL A 54 19.97 15.00 2.93
CA VAL A 54 21.26 14.67 2.30
C VAL A 54 21.71 15.79 1.37
N GLY A 55 20.78 16.41 0.64
CA GLY A 55 21.06 17.56 -0.22
C GLY A 55 21.71 18.72 0.52
N GLN A 56 21.33 18.96 1.78
CA GLN A 56 21.94 20.01 2.62
C GLN A 56 23.42 19.75 2.98
N PHE A 57 23.87 18.50 2.96
CA PHE A 57 25.26 18.14 3.32
C PHE A 57 26.11 17.78 2.10
N ASN A 58 25.59 16.92 1.24
CA ASN A 58 26.27 16.43 0.05
C ASN A 58 25.26 15.90 -0.97
N GLU A 59 24.95 16.75 -1.96
CA GLU A 59 24.04 16.44 -3.06
C GLU A 59 24.44 15.17 -3.84
N SER A 60 25.75 14.89 -3.97
CA SER A 60 26.24 13.70 -4.67
C SER A 60 25.86 12.38 -3.98
N LEU A 61 25.31 12.43 -2.76
CA LEU A 61 24.84 11.26 -2.01
C LEU A 61 23.32 11.05 -2.06
N ILE A 62 22.55 11.90 -2.76
CA ILE A 62 21.08 11.76 -2.88
C ILE A 62 20.67 10.39 -3.48
N TRP A 63 21.53 9.77 -4.29
CA TRP A 63 21.27 8.44 -4.83
C TRP A 63 21.20 7.34 -3.74
N VAL A 64 21.82 7.54 -2.58
CA VAL A 64 21.86 6.53 -1.50
C VAL A 64 20.45 6.24 -0.95
N PRO A 65 19.66 7.23 -0.47
CA PRO A 65 18.28 6.98 -0.07
C PRO A 65 17.41 6.48 -1.23
N LEU A 66 17.67 6.89 -2.48
CA LEU A 66 16.93 6.40 -3.65
C LEU A 66 17.15 4.89 -3.86
N VAL A 67 18.40 4.42 -3.85
CA VAL A 67 18.71 3.00 -4.00
C VAL A 67 18.16 2.19 -2.82
N GLY A 68 18.31 2.69 -1.59
CA GLY A 68 17.77 2.04 -0.40
C GLY A 68 16.24 1.88 -0.47
N MET A 69 15.55 2.91 -0.94
CA MET A 69 14.11 2.89 -1.17
C MET A 69 13.70 1.87 -2.23
N LEU A 70 14.38 1.86 -3.38
CA LEU A 70 14.07 0.93 -4.47
C LEU A 70 14.29 -0.54 -4.05
N ALA A 71 15.33 -0.81 -3.26
CA ALA A 71 15.57 -2.13 -2.70
C ALA A 71 14.40 -2.59 -1.81
N TRP A 72 13.95 -1.73 -0.89
CA TRP A 72 12.80 -2.03 -0.03
C TRP A 72 11.48 -2.13 -0.81
N LEU A 73 11.29 -1.29 -1.83
CA LEU A 73 10.13 -1.37 -2.72
C LEU A 73 10.09 -2.74 -3.42
N GLY A 74 11.24 -3.25 -3.87
CA GLY A 74 11.39 -4.60 -4.40
C GLY A 74 10.99 -5.68 -3.40
N VAL A 75 11.40 -5.56 -2.14
CA VAL A 75 11.02 -6.50 -1.06
C VAL A 75 9.52 -6.51 -0.82
N PHE A 76 8.87 -5.33 -0.73
CA PHE A 76 7.42 -5.25 -0.54
C PHE A 76 6.67 -5.80 -1.76
N MET A 77 7.13 -5.50 -2.97
CA MET A 77 6.53 -6.03 -4.20
C MET A 77 6.65 -7.56 -4.27
N ALA A 78 7.83 -8.11 -4.00
CA ALA A 78 8.05 -9.56 -3.97
C ALA A 78 7.18 -10.25 -2.91
N THR A 79 7.04 -9.64 -1.73
CA THR A 79 6.17 -10.12 -0.65
C THR A 79 4.72 -10.12 -1.11
N MET A 80 4.23 -9.02 -1.68
CA MET A 80 2.88 -8.94 -2.22
C MET A 80 2.63 -9.99 -3.31
N LEU A 81 3.53 -10.17 -4.26
CA LEU A 81 3.38 -11.17 -5.33
C LEU A 81 3.39 -12.61 -4.78
N ARG A 82 4.19 -12.88 -3.75
CA ARG A 82 4.32 -14.22 -3.16
C ARG A 82 3.13 -14.62 -2.29
N PHE A 83 2.53 -13.66 -1.58
CA PHE A 83 1.46 -13.90 -0.61
C PHE A 83 0.08 -13.38 -1.04
N GLY A 84 0.00 -12.54 -2.07
CA GLY A 84 -1.22 -11.96 -2.62
C GLY A 84 -1.99 -12.91 -3.54
N THR A 85 -2.38 -14.07 -3.02
CA THR A 85 -2.97 -15.15 -3.82
C THR A 85 -4.45 -14.96 -4.15
N SER A 86 -5.13 -14.00 -3.50
CA SER A 86 -6.55 -13.73 -3.72
C SER A 86 -6.86 -12.24 -3.59
N THR A 87 -7.57 -11.68 -4.58
CA THR A 87 -7.99 -10.28 -4.60
C THR A 87 -9.52 -10.16 -4.54
N LYS A 88 -10.02 -9.13 -3.89
CA LYS A 88 -11.47 -8.89 -3.76
C LYS A 88 -12.04 -8.30 -5.05
N LYS A 89 -13.34 -8.44 -5.28
CA LYS A 89 -14.00 -7.84 -6.45
C LYS A 89 -13.74 -6.32 -6.49
N GLY A 90 -13.34 -5.82 -7.65
CA GLY A 90 -12.98 -4.40 -7.85
C GLY A 90 -11.65 -3.97 -7.24
N PHE A 91 -10.83 -4.91 -6.74
CA PHE A 91 -9.49 -4.64 -6.23
C PHE A 91 -8.63 -3.93 -7.28
N ASN A 92 -8.54 -4.46 -8.51
CA ASN A 92 -7.68 -3.89 -9.56
C ASN A 92 -7.94 -2.40 -9.82
N THR A 93 -9.21 -1.99 -9.84
CA THR A 93 -9.57 -0.57 -10.06
C THR A 93 -9.16 0.30 -8.88
N ARG A 94 -9.47 -0.10 -7.64
CA ARG A 94 -9.10 0.68 -6.45
C ARG A 94 -7.59 0.74 -6.26
N TRP A 95 -6.94 -0.41 -6.36
CA TRP A 95 -5.50 -0.55 -6.32
C TRP A 95 -4.84 0.33 -7.38
N GLY A 96 -5.32 0.25 -8.63
CA GLY A 96 -4.81 1.07 -9.74
C GLY A 96 -4.93 2.57 -9.47
N ILE A 97 -6.03 3.03 -8.86
CA ILE A 97 -6.20 4.43 -8.46
C ILE A 97 -5.15 4.84 -7.42
N PHE A 98 -4.96 4.06 -6.36
CA PHE A 98 -3.97 4.40 -5.33
C PHE A 98 -2.53 4.34 -5.86
N MET A 99 -2.23 3.38 -6.73
CA MET A 99 -0.93 3.29 -7.41
C MET A 99 -0.71 4.49 -8.34
N ALA A 100 -1.73 4.94 -9.06
CA ALA A 100 -1.64 6.13 -9.91
C ALA A 100 -1.41 7.41 -9.10
N ILE A 101 -2.16 7.59 -8.01
CA ILE A 101 -1.97 8.74 -7.09
C ILE A 101 -0.55 8.71 -6.52
N TRP A 102 -0.09 7.56 -6.03
CA TRP A 102 1.28 7.41 -5.53
C TRP A 102 2.31 7.73 -6.61
N ALA A 103 2.17 7.19 -7.82
CA ALA A 103 3.14 7.41 -8.91
C ALA A 103 3.23 8.88 -9.29
N VAL A 104 2.10 9.59 -9.34
CA VAL A 104 2.05 11.03 -9.61
C VAL A 104 2.77 11.81 -8.49
N LEU A 105 2.42 11.55 -7.22
CA LEU A 105 3.04 12.24 -6.08
C LEU A 105 4.54 11.97 -5.97
N TRP A 106 4.96 10.71 -6.21
CA TRP A 106 6.37 10.34 -6.24
C TRP A 106 7.13 11.03 -7.36
N THR A 107 6.54 11.09 -8.55
CA THR A 107 7.12 11.81 -9.70
C THR A 107 7.24 13.30 -9.40
N ILE A 108 6.24 13.92 -8.78
CA ILE A 108 6.31 15.31 -8.32
C ILE A 108 7.46 15.48 -7.33
N GLY A 109 7.53 14.65 -6.28
CA GLY A 109 8.58 14.74 -5.27
C GLY A 109 10.00 14.59 -5.85
N CYS A 110 10.19 13.66 -6.77
CA CYS A 110 11.50 13.41 -7.38
C CYS A 110 11.82 14.41 -8.49
N ALA A 111 10.98 14.49 -9.53
CA ALA A 111 11.28 15.28 -10.72
C ALA A 111 11.14 16.78 -10.44
N ILE A 112 10.12 17.21 -9.69
CA ILE A 112 9.95 18.64 -9.39
C ILE A 112 10.81 19.04 -8.19
N GLY A 113 10.81 18.22 -7.13
CA GLY A 113 11.59 18.50 -5.93
C GLY A 113 13.09 18.63 -6.18
N LEU A 114 13.69 17.61 -6.82
CA LEU A 114 15.15 17.58 -7.02
C LEU A 114 15.65 18.59 -8.07
N ASN A 115 14.79 19.07 -8.98
CA ASN A 115 15.21 20.00 -10.03
C ASN A 115 14.89 21.47 -9.73
N PHE A 116 13.87 21.75 -8.91
CA PHE A 116 13.37 23.12 -8.70
C PHE A 116 13.28 23.53 -7.23
N PHE A 117 13.18 22.58 -6.30
CA PHE A 117 12.89 22.86 -4.89
C PHE A 117 13.86 22.12 -3.94
N LEU A 118 15.11 21.89 -4.36
CA LEU A 118 16.08 21.07 -3.64
C LEU A 118 16.26 21.51 -2.17
N ASP A 119 16.25 22.83 -1.93
CA ASP A 119 16.43 23.42 -0.60
C ASP A 119 15.12 23.68 0.17
N ASP A 120 13.96 23.43 -0.43
CA ASP A 120 12.66 23.74 0.18
C ASP A 120 12.13 22.56 1.02
N LEU A 121 12.37 22.63 2.32
CA LEU A 121 11.88 21.64 3.29
C LEU A 121 10.35 21.48 3.21
N TRP A 122 9.61 22.57 3.04
CA TRP A 122 8.15 22.52 3.06
C TRP A 122 7.62 21.79 1.83
N PHE A 123 8.25 21.96 0.67
CA PHE A 123 7.92 21.18 -0.53
C PHE A 123 8.07 19.67 -0.28
N PHE A 124 9.23 19.23 0.22
CA PHE A 124 9.48 17.81 0.49
C PHE A 124 8.57 17.27 1.59
N ALA A 125 8.36 18.02 2.67
CA ALA A 125 7.50 17.62 3.78
C ALA A 125 6.02 17.51 3.36
N ALA A 126 5.51 18.47 2.60
CA ALA A 126 4.13 18.46 2.10
C ALA A 126 3.91 17.29 1.13
N THR A 127 4.84 17.04 0.22
CA THR A 127 4.76 15.93 -0.73
C THR A 127 4.87 14.58 -0.02
N ALA A 128 5.78 14.46 0.96
CA ALA A 128 5.91 13.27 1.81
C ALA A 128 4.61 12.99 2.60
N ALA A 129 4.01 14.02 3.19
CA ALA A 129 2.74 13.91 3.90
C ALA A 129 1.60 13.50 2.95
N ALA A 130 1.54 14.05 1.73
CA ALA A 130 0.55 13.67 0.74
C ALA A 130 0.66 12.19 0.33
N ILE A 131 1.89 11.68 0.13
CA ILE A 131 2.14 10.26 -0.13
C ILE A 131 1.69 9.39 1.05
N MET A 132 2.07 9.78 2.27
CA MET A 132 1.68 9.06 3.49
C MET A 132 0.15 8.97 3.60
N ILE A 133 -0.55 10.10 3.44
CA ILE A 133 -2.02 10.14 3.54
C ILE A 133 -2.66 9.27 2.46
N ALA A 134 -2.23 9.41 1.20
CA ALA A 134 -2.80 8.64 0.09
C ALA A 134 -2.63 7.13 0.27
N THR A 135 -1.43 6.70 0.70
CA THR A 135 -1.13 5.28 0.92
C THR A 135 -1.81 4.72 2.15
N VAL A 136 -1.93 5.49 3.25
CA VAL A 136 -2.68 5.09 4.44
C VAL A 136 -4.17 4.97 4.14
N ILE A 137 -4.77 5.90 3.39
CA ILE A 137 -6.17 5.81 2.95
C ILE A 137 -6.37 4.59 2.06
N GLY A 138 -5.43 4.32 1.15
CA GLY A 138 -5.46 3.11 0.32
C GLY A 138 -5.42 1.83 1.13
N ALA A 139 -4.46 1.75 2.05
CA ALA A 139 -4.30 0.61 2.95
C ALA A 139 -5.56 0.40 3.81
N TRP A 140 -6.11 1.47 4.38
CA TRP A 140 -7.35 1.42 5.16
C TRP A 140 -8.54 0.95 4.33
N THR A 141 -8.65 1.42 3.09
CA THR A 141 -9.72 1.03 2.16
C THR A 141 -9.64 -0.46 1.81
N GLU A 142 -8.44 -0.99 1.56
CA GLU A 142 -8.25 -2.42 1.25
C GLU A 142 -8.35 -3.33 2.49
N ALA A 143 -8.08 -2.80 3.69
CA ALA A 143 -8.35 -3.50 4.93
C ALA A 143 -9.86 -3.60 5.23
N SER A 144 -10.62 -2.55 4.93
CA SER A 144 -12.03 -2.41 5.33
C SER A 144 -13.04 -3.08 4.39
N LYS A 145 -12.73 -3.23 3.10
CA LYS A 145 -13.59 -3.86 2.09
C LYS A 145 -13.06 -5.23 1.79
#